data_AF-A0A8D8L4R9-F1
#
_entry.id   AF-A0A8D8L4R9-F1
#
_cell.length_a   1.000
_cell.length_b   1.000
_cell.length_c   1.000
_cell.angle_alpha   90.00
_cell.angle_beta   90.00
_cell.angle_gamma   90.00
#
_symmetry.space_group_name_H-M   'P 1'
#
loop_
_entity.id
_entity.type
_entity.pdbx_description
1 polymer ?
#
loop_
_entity_poly.entity_id
_entity_poly.type
_entity_poly.pdbx_seq_one_letter_code
_entity_poly.pdbx_strand_id
1 'polypeptide(L)'
;IMTSQNEEAEELMRKVERAEERKGNANGQCLHLCIVNLVIGTLYCAKGNYEFGLSRIAHALDGGSGARLCADTWLHVKRCVLGLLTGLAKQTIVLPSIAIQETLAFLRTCEAY
;
A
#
# COMPACT_ATOMS: atom_id res chain seq x y z
N ILE A 1 -18.74 -5.03 0.98
CA ILE A 1 -19.62 -4.29 0.06
C ILE A 1 -18.74 -3.24 -0.59
N MET A 2 -18.48 -3.32 -1.90
CA MET A 2 -17.99 -2.16 -2.66
C MET A 2 -19.25 -1.45 -3.14
N THR A 3 -19.76 -0.52 -2.35
CA THR A 3 -20.73 0.44 -2.86
C THR A 3 -20.01 1.19 -3.97
N SER A 4 -20.65 1.38 -5.12
CA SER A 4 -20.11 2.04 -6.32
C SER A 4 -19.86 3.54 -6.09
N GLN A 5 -19.05 3.87 -5.08
CA GLN A 5 -18.73 5.19 -4.55
C GLN A 5 -17.22 5.46 -4.69
N ASN A 6 -16.57 4.84 -5.69
CA ASN A 6 -15.14 5.03 -5.93
C ASN A 6 -14.79 6.51 -6.16
N GLU A 7 -15.68 7.25 -6.84
CA GLU A 7 -15.52 8.69 -7.08
C GLU A 7 -15.53 9.49 -5.77
N GLU A 8 -16.41 9.16 -4.82
CA GLU A 8 -16.49 9.82 -3.51
C GLU A 8 -15.24 9.52 -2.68
N ALA A 9 -14.75 8.27 -2.72
CA ALA A 9 -13.50 7.89 -2.07
C ALA A 9 -12.30 8.64 -2.67
N GLU A 10 -12.24 8.78 -3.99
CA GLU A 10 -11.17 9.53 -4.68
C GLU A 10 -11.22 11.02 -4.34
N GLU A 11 -12.41 11.62 -4.28
CA GLU A 11 -12.58 13.01 -3.89
C GLU A 11 -12.12 13.25 -2.44
N LEU A 12 -12.43 12.33 -1.53
CA LEU A 12 -11.95 12.37 -0.15
C LEU A 12 -10.43 12.27 -0.09
N MET A 13 -9.81 11.38 -0.86
CA MET A 13 -8.35 11.25 -0.92
C MET A 13 -7.68 12.54 -1.41
N ARG A 14 -8.22 13.19 -2.46
CA ARG A 14 -7.72 14.49 -2.94
C ARG A 14 -7.87 15.60 -1.89
N LYS A 15 -8.93 15.58 -1.09
CA LYS A 15 -9.12 16.51 0.04
C LYS A 15 -8.05 16.29 1.12
N VAL A 16 -7.74 15.04 1.45
CA VAL A 16 -6.68 14.68 2.42
C VAL A 16 -5.31 15.11 1.91
N GLU A 17 -4.98 14.81 0.65
CA GLU A 17 -3.70 15.21 0.04
C GLU A 17 -3.49 16.73 0.10
N ARG A 18 -4.47 17.52 -0.35
CA ARG A 18 -4.41 18.99 -0.27
C ARG A 18 -4.29 19.50 1.17
N ALA A 19 -4.93 18.83 2.12
CA ALA A 19 -4.85 19.21 3.53
C ALA A 19 -3.45 18.93 4.10
N GLU A 20 -2.83 17.80 3.76
CA GLU A 20 -1.46 17.48 4.17
C GLU A 20 -0.44 18.42 3.52
N GLU A 21 -0.58 18.75 2.23
CA GLU A 21 0.28 19.72 1.53
C GLU A 21 0.22 21.11 2.18
N ARG A 22 -1.00 21.60 2.49
CA ARG A 22 -1.21 22.92 3.12
C ARG A 22 -0.64 23.02 4.53
N LYS A 23 -0.68 21.91 5.28
CA LYS A 23 -0.17 21.88 6.66
C LYS A 23 1.37 21.93 6.69
N GLY A 24 2.02 21.49 5.61
CA GLY A 24 3.47 21.41 5.50
C GLY A 24 4.11 20.55 6.60
N ASN A 25 5.45 20.51 6.65
CA ASN A 25 6.20 19.80 7.70
C ASN A 25 6.16 20.50 9.08
N ALA A 26 5.32 21.52 9.26
CA ALA A 26 5.38 22.43 10.40
C ALA A 26 4.98 21.79 11.75
N ASN A 27 4.41 20.58 11.77
CA ASN A 27 3.94 19.97 13.03
C ASN A 27 4.02 18.43 13.09
N GLY A 28 5.03 17.84 12.45
CA GLY A 28 5.25 16.38 12.42
C GLY A 28 4.87 15.72 11.10
N GLN A 29 5.36 14.49 10.89
CA GLN A 29 5.09 13.71 9.68
C GLN A 29 3.59 13.46 9.53
N CYS A 30 2.99 13.98 8.46
CA CYS A 30 1.61 13.66 8.11
C CYS A 30 1.56 12.27 7.47
N LEU A 31 0.81 11.35 8.09
CA LEU A 31 0.72 9.93 7.70
C LEU A 31 -0.69 9.52 7.24
N HIS A 32 -1.66 10.42 7.17
CA HIS A 32 -3.05 10.04 6.87
C HIS A 32 -3.15 9.49 5.46
N LEU A 33 -2.55 10.16 4.46
CA LEU A 33 -2.57 9.66 3.09
C LEU A 33 -1.79 8.34 2.94
N CYS A 34 -0.70 8.17 3.71
CA CYS A 34 0.04 6.90 3.77
C CYS A 34 -0.84 5.77 4.31
N ILE A 35 -1.50 5.98 5.46
CA ILE A 35 -2.40 5.00 6.08
C ILE A 35 -3.58 4.66 5.16
N VAL A 36 -4.20 5.65 4.54
CA VAL A 36 -5.30 5.43 3.58
C VAL A 36 -4.82 4.56 2.42
N ASN A 37 -3.66 4.84 1.83
CA ASN A 37 -3.11 4.02 0.75
C ASN A 37 -2.75 2.60 1.20
N LEU A 38 -2.22 2.41 2.42
CA LEU A 38 -1.94 1.09 2.98
C LEU A 38 -3.22 0.27 3.17
N VAL A 39 -4.27 0.88 3.70
CA VAL A 39 -5.57 0.21 3.91
C VAL A 39 -6.22 -0.15 2.58
N ILE A 40 -6.20 0.76 1.58
CA ILE A 40 -6.70 0.48 0.23
C ILE A 40 -5.92 -0.67 -0.40
N GLY A 41 -4.59 -0.61 -0.39
CA GLY A 41 -3.77 -1.70 -0.96
C GLY A 41 -4.05 -3.05 -0.27
N THR A 42 -4.20 -3.04 1.06
CA THR A 42 -4.58 -4.24 1.83
C THR A 42 -5.95 -4.79 1.40
N LEU A 43 -6.92 -3.90 1.17
CA LEU A 43 -8.26 -4.28 0.71
C LEU A 43 -8.22 -4.95 -0.66
N TYR A 44 -7.43 -4.42 -1.60
CA TYR A 44 -7.28 -5.00 -2.93
C TYR A 44 -6.59 -6.37 -2.89
N CYS A 45 -5.54 -6.53 -2.08
CA CYS A 45 -4.92 -7.84 -1.82
C CYS A 45 -5.93 -8.84 -1.24
N ALA A 46 -6.75 -8.43 -0.27
CA ALA A 46 -7.79 -9.28 0.34
C ALA A 46 -8.89 -9.70 -0.66
N LYS A 47 -9.06 -8.96 -1.76
CA LYS A 47 -9.98 -9.27 -2.86
C LYS A 47 -9.33 -10.02 -4.02
N GLY A 48 -8.06 -10.39 -3.90
CA GLY A 48 -7.34 -11.15 -4.93
C GLY A 48 -6.64 -10.28 -5.98
N ASN A 49 -6.76 -8.95 -5.92
CA ASN A 49 -6.07 -8.05 -6.83
C ASN A 49 -4.72 -7.61 -6.23
N TYR A 50 -3.77 -8.55 -6.22
CA TYR A 50 -2.46 -8.36 -5.59
C TYR A 50 -1.53 -7.42 -6.34
N GLU A 51 -1.61 -7.38 -7.68
CA GLU A 51 -0.77 -6.51 -8.50
C GLU A 51 -1.01 -5.03 -8.15
N PHE A 52 -2.27 -4.59 -8.18
CA PHE A 52 -2.64 -3.24 -7.77
C PHE A 52 -2.39 -3.02 -6.27
N GLY A 53 -2.79 -3.98 -5.43
CA GLY A 53 -2.69 -3.84 -3.98
C GLY A 53 -1.25 -3.65 -3.48
N LEU A 54 -0.31 -4.45 -3.98
CA LEU A 54 1.11 -4.37 -3.61
C LEU A 54 1.78 -3.13 -4.18
N SER A 55 1.49 -2.76 -5.43
CA SER A 55 1.98 -1.52 -6.03
C SER A 55 1.55 -0.29 -5.21
N ARG A 56 0.29 -0.26 -4.77
CA ARG A 56 -0.25 0.82 -3.93
C ARG A 56 0.43 0.90 -2.56
N ILE A 57 0.70 -0.25 -1.94
CA ILE A 57 1.43 -0.36 -0.66
C ILE A 57 2.88 0.12 -0.82
N ALA A 58 3.58 -0.34 -1.87
CA ALA A 58 4.94 0.08 -2.17
C ALA A 58 5.02 1.61 -2.32
N HIS A 59 4.14 2.19 -3.13
CA HIS A 59 4.12 3.63 -3.34
C HIS A 59 3.76 4.43 -2.07
N ALA A 60 2.93 3.87 -1.18
CA ALA A 60 2.62 4.51 0.11
C ALA A 60 3.84 4.64 1.03
N LEU A 61 4.74 3.65 0.96
CA LEU A 61 5.95 3.54 1.78
C LEU A 61 7.16 4.26 1.15
N ASP A 62 7.24 4.31 -0.19
CA ASP A 62 8.30 5.01 -0.94
C ASP A 62 8.16 6.54 -0.96
N GLY A 63 7.09 7.09 -0.39
CA GLY A 63 6.77 8.52 -0.44
C GLY A 63 7.77 9.42 0.30
N GLY A 64 8.88 9.77 -0.35
CA GLY A 64 9.68 11.00 -0.20
C GLY A 64 10.35 11.29 1.15
N SER A 65 10.16 10.47 2.18
CA SER A 65 10.81 10.62 3.48
C SER A 65 11.09 9.22 4.00
N GLY A 66 12.37 8.83 4.01
CA GLY A 66 12.83 7.46 4.30
C GLY A 66 12.59 6.94 5.72
N ALA A 67 11.38 7.08 6.26
CA ALA A 67 10.99 6.54 7.56
C ALA A 67 9.46 6.36 7.69
N ARG A 68 8.77 5.91 6.62
CA ARG A 68 7.36 5.49 6.72
C ARG A 68 7.20 4.00 7.03
N LEU A 69 8.30 3.25 6.95
CA LEU A 69 8.36 1.86 7.37
C LEU A 69 8.60 1.80 8.88
N CYS A 70 7.61 1.31 9.62
CA CYS A 70 7.69 1.06 11.06
C CYS A 70 6.94 -0.24 11.38
N ALA A 71 6.95 -0.67 12.65
CA ALA A 71 6.30 -1.92 13.05
C ALA A 71 4.81 -1.99 12.64
N ASP A 72 4.08 -0.88 12.74
CA ASP A 72 2.65 -0.83 12.43
C ASP A 72 2.39 -0.87 10.91
N THR A 73 3.14 -0.11 10.11
CA THR A 73 2.99 -0.10 8.64
C THR A 73 3.49 -1.41 8.02
N TRP A 74 4.53 -2.02 8.59
CA TRP A 74 5.03 -3.33 8.20
C TRP A 74 3.99 -4.44 8.37
N LEU A 75 3.12 -4.35 9.38
CA LEU A 75 2.07 -5.35 9.60
C LEU A 75 1.13 -5.46 8.39
N HIS A 76 0.84 -4.35 7.71
CA HIS A 76 0.04 -4.33 6.48
C HIS A 76 0.77 -5.04 5.32
N VAL A 77 2.05 -4.74 5.14
CA VAL A 77 2.90 -5.38 4.12
C VAL A 77 2.98 -6.88 4.35
N LYS A 78 3.39 -7.29 5.56
CA LYS A 78 3.58 -8.70 5.95
C LYS A 78 2.31 -9.52 5.71
N ARG A 79 1.14 -9.01 6.11
CA ARG A 79 -0.14 -9.71 5.92
C ARG A 79 -0.46 -9.93 4.43
N CYS A 80 -0.26 -8.91 3.60
CA CYS A 80 -0.49 -9.01 2.16
C CYS A 80 0.48 -10.01 1.50
N VAL A 81 1.76 -9.95 1.85
CA VAL A 81 2.78 -10.85 1.29
C VAL A 81 2.55 -12.31 1.70
N LEU A 82 2.17 -12.56 2.96
CA LEU A 82 1.82 -13.93 3.40
C LEU A 82 0.56 -14.46 2.71
N GLY A 83 -0.44 -13.60 2.51
CA GLY A 83 -1.64 -13.93 1.72
C GLY A 83 -1.29 -14.29 0.28
N LEU A 84 -0.41 -13.50 -0.34
CA LEU A 84 0.12 -13.75 -1.68
C LEU A 84 0.82 -15.11 -1.75
N LEU A 85 1.80 -15.36 -0.88
CA LEU A 85 2.57 -16.62 -0.87
C LEU A 85 1.65 -17.83 -0.68
N THR A 86 0.65 -17.72 0.20
CA THR A 86 -0.34 -18.77 0.42
C THR A 86 -1.16 -19.04 -0.85
N GLY A 87 -1.59 -17.99 -1.55
CA GLY A 87 -2.37 -18.17 -2.78
C GLY A 87 -1.55 -18.65 -3.97
N LEU A 88 -0.27 -18.26 -4.08
CA LEU A 88 0.66 -18.82 -5.06
C LEU A 88 0.91 -20.31 -4.78
N ALA A 89 1.18 -20.68 -3.52
CA ALA A 89 1.41 -22.07 -3.12
C ALA A 89 0.18 -22.97 -3.36
N LYS A 90 -1.03 -22.42 -3.17
CA LYS A 90 -2.28 -23.11 -3.46
C LYS A 90 -2.72 -23.01 -4.94
N GLN A 91 -1.95 -22.32 -5.78
CA GLN A 91 -2.29 -22.04 -7.18
C GLN A 91 -3.64 -21.33 -7.37
N THR A 92 -4.13 -20.63 -6.35
CA THR A 92 -5.36 -19.82 -6.42
C THR A 92 -5.07 -18.41 -6.91
N ILE A 93 -3.80 -18.02 -6.98
CA ILE A 93 -3.31 -16.75 -7.49
C ILE A 93 -2.21 -17.05 -8.50
N VAL A 94 -2.24 -16.35 -9.63
CA VAL A 94 -1.14 -16.31 -10.60
C VAL A 94 -0.80 -14.86 -10.82
N LEU A 95 0.47 -14.49 -10.63
CA LEU A 95 0.95 -13.15 -10.95
C LEU A 95 1.87 -13.18 -12.17
N PRO A 96 1.83 -12.12 -13.01
CA PRO A 96 2.84 -11.91 -14.03
C PRO A 96 4.25 -11.87 -13.44
N SER A 97 5.24 -12.34 -14.19
CA SER A 97 6.66 -12.32 -13.75
C SER A 97 7.14 -10.91 -13.39
N ILE A 98 6.65 -9.88 -14.10
CA ILE A 98 6.99 -8.48 -13.81
C ILE A 98 6.51 -8.05 -12.42
N ALA A 99 5.26 -8.38 -12.05
CA ALA A 99 4.70 -8.04 -10.75
C ALA A 99 5.42 -8.78 -9.60
N ILE A 100 5.88 -10.01 -9.86
CA ILE A 100 6.73 -10.76 -8.91
C ILE A 100 8.07 -10.03 -8.70
N GLN A 101 8.72 -9.59 -9.78
CA GLN A 101 9.99 -8.86 -9.71
C GLN A 101 9.84 -7.53 -8.96
N GLU A 102 8.78 -6.77 -9.23
CA GLU A 102 8.48 -5.52 -8.52
C GLU A 102 8.24 -5.76 -7.03
N THR A 103 7.47 -6.80 -6.68
CA THR A 103 7.24 -7.18 -5.28
C THR A 103 8.55 -7.54 -4.58
N LEU A 104 9.43 -8.31 -5.24
CA LEU A 104 10.74 -8.66 -4.68
C LEU A 104 11.65 -7.45 -4.54
N ALA A 105 11.64 -6.52 -5.50
CA ALA A 105 12.40 -5.29 -5.42
C ALA A 105 11.94 -4.43 -4.22
N PHE A 106 10.63 -4.27 -4.05
CA PHE A 106 10.04 -3.59 -2.90
C PHE A 106 10.40 -4.26 -1.56
N LEU A 107 10.39 -5.59 -1.48
CA LEU A 107 10.80 -6.28 -0.25
C LEU A 107 12.27 -6.05 0.08
N ARG A 108 13.14 -5.96 -0.93
CA ARG A 108 14.56 -5.61 -0.74
C ARG A 108 14.74 -4.16 -0.27
N THR A 109 13.90 -3.23 -0.72
CA THR A 109 13.96 -1.85 -0.18
C THR A 109 13.56 -1.82 1.29
N CYS A 110 12.60 -2.66 1.71
CA CYS A 110 12.23 -2.79 3.11
C CYS A 110 13.33 -3.42 3.98
N GLU A 111 14.11 -4.36 3.45
CA GLU A 111 15.22 -5.02 4.16
C GLU A 111 16.39 -4.06 4.46
N ALA A 112 16.59 -3.04 3.63
CA ALA A 112 17.68 -2.09 3.79
C ALA A 112 17.50 -1.08 4.96
N TYR A 113 16.33 -1.08 5.62
CA TYR A 113 15.98 -0.22 6.75
C TYR A 113 16.05 -0.97 8.09
#